data_AF-A0A946DY18-F1
#
_entry.id   AF-A0A946DY18-F1
#
_cell.length_a   1.000
_cell.length_b   1.000
_cell.length_c   1.000
_cell.angle_alpha   90.00
_cell.angle_beta   90.00
_cell.angle_gamma   90.00
#
_symmetry.space_group_name_H-M   'P 1'
#
loop_
_entity.id
_entity.type
_entity.pdbx_description
1 polymer ?
#
loop_
_entity_poly.entity_id
_entity_poly.type
_entity_poly.pdbx_seq_one_letter_code
_entity_poly.pdbx_strand_id
1 'polypeptide(L)'
;MAAHTRARRGFATHLIPLRHHDLHPWAQMMFTSDAVIAEHPDALGRFVSACKQGWRQAMAEPGETAEMVAACSNEHDDPCENRHILDLMLPLIAGERGLDHCVTTDPDRWRRNLATYVHFGMIEREISYDAVVCDRFM
;
A
#
# COMPACT_ATOMS: atom_id res chain seq x y z
N MET A 1 -10.32 15.76 -7.44
CA MET A 1 -9.95 15.30 -8.80
C MET A 1 -8.45 15.05 -8.83
N ALA A 2 -8.06 13.78 -8.96
CA ALA A 2 -6.67 13.33 -8.88
C ALA A 2 -5.78 13.90 -10.01
N ALA A 3 -4.47 13.90 -9.80
CA ALA A 3 -3.50 14.42 -10.76
C ALA A 3 -3.56 13.70 -12.12
N HIS A 4 -3.80 12.39 -12.13
CA HIS A 4 -3.99 11.63 -13.36
C HIS A 4 -5.24 12.10 -14.14
N THR A 5 -6.38 12.28 -13.46
CA THR A 5 -7.61 12.81 -14.08
C THR A 5 -7.40 14.21 -14.69
N ARG A 6 -6.55 15.04 -14.10
CA ARG A 6 -6.15 16.34 -14.66
C ARG A 6 -5.30 16.17 -15.92
N ALA A 7 -4.28 15.31 -15.90
CA ALA A 7 -3.47 15.01 -17.07
C ALA A 7 -4.32 14.51 -18.25
N ARG A 8 -5.28 13.61 -18.01
CA ARG A 8 -6.23 13.10 -19.01
C ARG A 8 -7.08 14.20 -19.66
N ARG A 9 -7.37 15.27 -18.91
CA ARG A 9 -8.11 16.44 -19.40
C ARG A 9 -7.21 17.50 -20.06
N GLY A 10 -5.95 17.17 -20.33
CA GLY A 10 -5.00 18.07 -21.00
C GLY A 10 -4.36 19.12 -20.10
N PHE A 11 -4.52 19.03 -18.78
CA PHE A 11 -3.80 19.92 -17.88
C PHE A 11 -2.34 19.50 -17.78
N ALA A 12 -1.42 20.47 -17.90
CA ALA A 12 -0.02 20.24 -17.60
C ALA A 12 0.13 19.86 -16.12
N THR A 13 0.71 18.68 -15.86
CA THR A 13 1.00 18.19 -14.51
C THR A 13 2.51 18.16 -14.29
N HIS A 14 2.94 18.55 -13.09
CA HIS A 14 4.32 18.43 -12.65
C HIS A 14 4.35 17.44 -11.49
N LEU A 15 5.05 16.31 -11.68
CA LEU A 15 5.26 15.32 -10.63
C LEU A 15 6.61 15.58 -9.98
N ILE A 16 6.61 15.81 -8.66
CA ILE A 16 7.82 15.80 -7.84
C ILE A 16 7.86 14.43 -7.15
N PRO A 17 8.60 13.44 -7.69
CA PRO A 17 8.65 12.13 -7.08
C PRO A 17 9.42 12.22 -5.76
N LEU A 18 8.91 11.54 -4.73
CA LEU A 18 9.64 11.43 -3.48
C LEU A 18 10.75 10.39 -3.64
N ARG A 19 11.95 10.88 -3.95
CA ARG A 19 13.18 10.07 -4.07
C ARG A 19 14.17 10.55 -3.03
N HIS A 20 14.31 9.80 -1.95
CA HIS A 20 15.24 10.11 -0.86
C HIS A 20 15.98 8.83 -0.46
N HIS A 21 17.26 8.96 -0.12
CA HIS A 21 18.11 7.82 0.25
C HIS A 21 17.73 7.22 1.60
N ASP A 22 17.24 8.05 2.53
CA ASP A 22 16.83 7.61 3.87
C ASP A 22 15.30 7.51 4.08
N LEU A 23 14.48 8.04 3.17
CA LEU A 23 13.02 8.09 3.34
C LEU A 23 12.33 7.25 2.29
N HIS A 24 11.82 6.09 2.71
CA HIS A 24 11.13 5.11 1.87
C HIS A 24 9.69 4.94 2.37
N PRO A 25 8.82 5.95 2.23
CA PRO A 25 7.55 6.03 2.94
C PRO A 25 6.55 4.99 2.44
N TRP A 26 5.62 4.61 3.30
CA TRP A 26 4.47 3.80 2.93
C TRP A 26 3.34 4.69 2.42
N ALA A 27 2.74 4.35 1.28
CA ALA A 27 1.68 5.16 0.67
C ALA A 27 0.29 4.81 1.23
N GLN A 28 -0.01 3.51 1.34
CA GLN A 28 -1.26 2.99 1.88
C GLN A 28 -0.94 1.83 2.80
N MET A 29 -1.55 1.81 3.99
CA MET A 29 -1.37 0.78 5.00
C MET A 29 -2.71 0.44 5.63
N MET A 30 -2.87 -0.82 6.02
CA MET A 30 -3.97 -1.24 6.88
C MET A 30 -3.61 -0.92 8.33
N PHE A 31 -4.53 -0.32 9.07
CA PHE A 31 -4.39 -0.03 10.48
C PHE A 31 -5.65 -0.49 11.24
N THR A 32 -5.47 -0.84 12.51
CA THR A 32 -6.55 -1.12 13.45
C THR A 32 -6.11 -0.70 14.85
N SER A 33 -6.98 -0.85 15.85
CA SER A 33 -6.63 -0.55 17.24
C SER A 33 -6.12 -1.78 17.99
N ASP A 34 -5.35 -1.55 19.04
CA ASP A 34 -4.90 -2.62 19.96
C ASP A 34 -6.08 -3.39 20.57
N ALA A 35 -7.19 -2.69 20.85
CA ALA A 35 -8.42 -3.31 21.34
C ALA A 35 -8.97 -4.34 20.34
N VAL A 36 -9.05 -4.01 19.05
CA VAL A 36 -9.52 -4.94 18.00
C VAL A 36 -8.56 -6.13 17.85
N ILE A 37 -7.24 -5.91 17.96
CA ILE A 37 -6.24 -6.98 17.93
C ILE A 37 -6.44 -7.96 19.09
N ALA A 38 -6.73 -7.45 20.28
CA ALA A 38 -6.92 -8.24 21.49
C ALA A 38 -8.29 -8.97 21.51
N GLU A 39 -9.36 -8.29 21.12
CA GLU A 39 -10.74 -8.78 21.24
C GLU A 39 -11.15 -9.67 20.06
N HIS A 40 -10.57 -9.46 18.87
CA HIS A 40 -10.99 -10.12 17.62
C HIS A 40 -9.82 -10.72 16.80
N PRO A 41 -8.86 -11.43 17.41
CA PRO A 41 -7.66 -11.90 16.71
C PRO A 41 -7.97 -12.85 15.54
N ASP A 42 -8.96 -13.74 15.70
CA ASP A 42 -9.30 -14.71 14.66
C ASP A 42 -9.98 -14.05 13.45
N ALA A 43 -10.84 -13.06 13.70
CA ALA A 43 -11.48 -12.31 12.63
C ALA A 43 -10.45 -11.47 11.86
N LEU A 44 -9.52 -10.85 12.58
CA LEU A 44 -8.43 -10.07 11.97
C LEU A 44 -7.49 -10.96 11.14
N GLY A 45 -7.13 -12.14 11.64
CA GLY A 45 -6.33 -13.11 10.88
C GLY A 45 -7.01 -13.56 9.58
N ARG A 46 -8.32 -13.85 9.62
CA ARG A 46 -9.10 -14.17 8.41
C ARG A 46 -9.16 -12.99 7.44
N PHE A 47 -9.36 -11.78 7.95
CA PHE A 47 -9.39 -10.56 7.13
C PHE A 47 -8.06 -10.33 6.41
N VAL A 48 -6.93 -10.36 7.13
CA VAL A 48 -5.60 -10.16 6.54
C VAL A 48 -5.29 -11.25 5.50
N SER A 49 -5.64 -12.50 5.78
CA SER A 49 -5.49 -13.61 4.83
C SER A 49 -6.31 -13.38 3.55
N ALA A 50 -7.57 -12.96 3.68
CA ALA A 50 -8.43 -12.64 2.54
C ALA A 50 -7.87 -11.46 1.72
N CYS A 51 -7.37 -10.41 2.37
CA CYS A 51 -6.73 -9.28 1.69
C CYS A 51 -5.49 -9.70 0.89
N LYS A 52 -4.63 -10.54 1.47
CA LYS A 52 -3.46 -11.08 0.76
C LYS A 52 -3.84 -11.89 -0.48
N GLN A 53 -4.85 -12.75 -0.35
CA GLN A 53 -5.37 -13.52 -1.48
C GLN A 53 -5.93 -12.60 -2.57
N GLY A 54 -6.73 -11.60 -2.17
CA GLY A 54 -7.27 -10.61 -3.09
C GLY A 54 -6.19 -9.83 -3.85
N TRP A 55 -5.12 -9.39 -3.17
CA TRP A 55 -4.00 -8.71 -3.82
C TRP A 55 -3.22 -9.62 -4.78
N ARG A 56 -2.98 -10.87 -4.40
CA ARG A 56 -2.37 -11.86 -5.31
C ARG A 56 -3.19 -12.04 -6.56
N GLN A 57 -4.49 -12.27 -6.41
CA GLN A 57 -5.39 -12.45 -7.54
C GLN A 57 -5.44 -11.18 -8.40
N ALA A 58 -5.56 -10.01 -7.77
CA ALA A 58 -5.60 -8.72 -8.46
C ALA A 58 -4.40 -8.50 -9.39
N MET A 59 -3.22 -8.92 -8.94
CA MET A 59 -1.99 -8.82 -9.71
C MET A 59 -1.83 -9.93 -10.76
N ALA A 60 -2.41 -11.11 -10.53
CA ALA A 60 -2.39 -12.22 -11.49
C ALA A 60 -3.41 -12.03 -12.63
N GLU A 61 -4.53 -11.36 -12.34
CA GLU A 61 -5.67 -11.17 -13.23
C GLU A 61 -6.01 -9.67 -13.39
N PRO A 62 -5.07 -8.83 -13.89
CA PRO A 62 -5.25 -7.38 -13.87
C PRO A 62 -6.36 -6.87 -14.80
N GLY A 63 -6.79 -7.67 -15.80
CA GLY A 63 -7.93 -7.32 -16.67
C GLY A 63 -9.28 -7.42 -15.94
N GLU A 64 -9.58 -8.59 -15.37
CA GLU A 64 -10.80 -8.82 -14.59
C GLU A 64 -10.88 -7.89 -13.38
N THR A 65 -9.74 -7.67 -12.72
CA THR A 65 -9.63 -6.73 -11.59
C THR A 65 -9.97 -5.30 -12.01
N ALA A 66 -9.48 -4.86 -13.18
CA ALA A 66 -9.73 -3.51 -13.66
C ALA A 66 -11.22 -3.27 -13.96
N GLU A 67 -11.91 -4.27 -14.52
CA GLU A 67 -13.36 -4.25 -14.74
C GLU A 67 -14.13 -4.22 -13.41
N MET A 68 -13.73 -5.05 -12.45
CA MET A 68 -14.33 -5.07 -11.11
C MET A 68 -14.20 -3.70 -10.42
N VAL A 69 -13.02 -3.09 -10.46
CA VAL A 69 -12.77 -1.77 -9.86
C VAL A 69 -13.65 -0.69 -10.49
N ALA A 70 -13.79 -0.71 -11.83
CA ALA A 70 -14.67 0.22 -12.55
C ALA A 70 -16.15 0.03 -12.22
N ALA A 71 -16.58 -1.21 -11.97
CA ALA A 71 -17.94 -1.51 -11.57
C ALA A 71 -18.27 -1.06 -10.13
N CYS A 72 -17.27 -0.97 -9.24
CA CYS A 72 -17.47 -0.71 -7.82
C CYS A 72 -17.03 0.70 -7.35
N SER A 73 -16.29 1.45 -8.16
CA SER A 73 -15.77 2.77 -7.81
C SER A 73 -16.07 3.83 -8.88
N ASN A 74 -16.87 4.84 -8.50
CA ASN A 74 -17.12 6.01 -9.35
C ASN A 74 -15.87 6.88 -9.56
N GLU A 75 -14.82 6.74 -8.74
CA GLU A 75 -13.56 7.47 -8.91
C GLU A 75 -12.64 6.81 -9.95
N HIS A 76 -12.81 5.50 -10.14
CA HIS A 76 -11.98 4.64 -10.97
C HIS A 76 -12.84 3.96 -12.04
N ASP A 77 -13.64 4.74 -12.76
CA ASP A 77 -14.70 4.26 -13.67
C ASP A 77 -14.21 3.76 -15.04
N ASP A 78 -12.91 3.88 -15.34
CA ASP A 78 -12.30 3.48 -16.61
C ASP A 78 -11.46 2.20 -16.45
N PRO A 79 -11.94 1.04 -16.95
CA PRO A 79 -11.19 -0.22 -16.87
C PRO A 79 -9.82 -0.18 -17.57
N CYS A 80 -9.68 0.58 -18.65
CA CYS A 80 -8.40 0.67 -19.35
C CYS A 80 -7.37 1.42 -18.49
N GLU A 81 -7.80 2.49 -17.82
CA GLU A 81 -6.97 3.25 -16.88
C GLU A 81 -6.58 2.38 -15.68
N ASN A 82 -7.54 1.69 -15.08
CA ASN A 82 -7.31 0.79 -13.94
C ASN A 82 -6.33 -0.32 -14.30
N ARG A 83 -6.48 -0.93 -15.48
CA ARG A 83 -5.54 -1.94 -15.98
C ARG A 83 -4.13 -1.37 -16.09
N HIS A 84 -4.00 -0.18 -16.66
CA HIS A 84 -2.69 0.49 -16.79
C HIS A 84 -2.07 0.78 -15.40
N ILE A 85 -2.88 1.19 -14.43
CA ILE A 85 -2.43 1.40 -13.04
C ILE A 85 -1.95 0.09 -12.41
N LEU A 86 -2.70 -1.01 -12.57
CA LEU A 86 -2.33 -2.32 -12.05
C LEU A 86 -1.01 -2.82 -12.65
N ASP A 87 -0.81 -2.66 -13.96
CA ASP A 87 0.44 -3.01 -14.64
C ASP A 87 1.64 -2.21 -14.10
N LEU A 88 1.45 -0.92 -13.78
CA LEU A 88 2.47 -0.06 -13.16
C LEU A 88 2.72 -0.40 -11.68
N MET A 89 1.70 -0.86 -10.96
CA MET A 89 1.80 -1.23 -9.55
C MET A 89 2.45 -2.59 -9.33
N LEU A 90 2.31 -3.52 -10.28
CA LEU A 90 2.81 -4.88 -10.18
C LEU A 90 4.27 -4.98 -9.69
N PRO A 91 5.27 -4.29 -10.30
CA PRO A 91 6.65 -4.37 -9.82
C PRO A 91 6.84 -3.77 -8.42
N LEU A 92 5.99 -2.82 -8.00
CA LEU A 92 6.05 -2.21 -6.66
C LEU A 92 5.46 -3.13 -5.58
N ILE A 93 4.48 -3.95 -5.95
CA ILE A 93 3.80 -4.88 -5.04
C ILE A 93 4.57 -6.20 -4.94
N ALA A 94 4.99 -6.77 -6.07
CA ALA A 94 5.73 -8.03 -6.10
C ALA A 94 7.17 -7.85 -5.63
N GLY A 95 7.80 -6.73 -5.99
CA GLY A 95 9.24 -6.51 -5.78
C GLY A 95 10.10 -7.66 -6.30
N GLU A 96 11.27 -7.84 -5.70
CA GLU A 96 12.20 -8.94 -6.05
C GLU A 96 11.75 -10.30 -5.47
N ARG A 97 10.83 -10.30 -4.51
CA ARG A 97 10.38 -11.50 -3.79
C ARG A 97 9.18 -12.17 -4.44
N GLY A 98 8.54 -11.52 -5.41
CA GLY A 98 7.36 -12.04 -6.10
C GLY A 98 6.05 -11.86 -5.32
N LEU A 99 4.94 -12.26 -5.95
CA LEU A 99 3.59 -12.05 -5.42
C LEU A 99 3.27 -12.83 -4.15
N ASP A 100 4.04 -13.87 -3.84
CA ASP A 100 3.89 -14.61 -2.58
C ASP A 100 4.20 -13.73 -1.35
N HIS A 101 4.94 -12.64 -1.55
CA HIS A 101 5.28 -11.66 -0.53
C HIS A 101 4.52 -10.33 -0.67
N CYS A 102 3.42 -10.30 -1.44
CA CYS A 102 2.56 -9.12 -1.51
C CYS A 102 1.88 -8.88 -0.15
N VAL A 103 1.59 -7.61 0.18
CA VAL A 103 1.00 -7.21 1.47
C VAL A 103 1.85 -7.70 2.64
N THR A 104 3.06 -7.15 2.74
CA THR A 104 4.06 -7.47 3.75
C THR A 104 4.36 -6.26 4.61
N THR A 105 4.92 -6.52 5.78
CA THR A 105 5.63 -5.55 6.58
C THR A 105 7.13 -5.76 6.34
N ASP A 106 7.86 -4.69 6.03
CA ASP A 106 9.33 -4.72 5.92
C ASP A 106 9.90 -4.04 7.18
N PRO A 107 10.36 -4.82 8.18
CA PRO A 107 10.86 -4.26 9.43
C PRO A 107 12.04 -3.30 9.24
N ASP A 108 12.91 -3.56 8.27
CA ASP A 108 14.09 -2.72 8.03
C ASP A 108 13.69 -1.41 7.36
N ARG A 109 12.72 -1.44 6.44
CA ARG A 109 12.12 -0.22 5.89
C ARG A 109 11.43 0.60 6.96
N TRP A 110 10.71 -0.04 7.89
CA TRP A 110 10.09 0.66 9.01
C TRP A 110 11.11 1.33 9.93
N ARG A 111 12.13 0.59 10.37
CA ARG A 111 13.20 1.14 11.23
C ARG A 111 13.90 2.32 10.56
N ARG A 112 14.25 2.21 9.27
CA ARG A 112 14.83 3.32 8.50
C ARG A 112 13.91 4.54 8.50
N ASN A 113 12.62 4.37 8.17
CA ASN A 113 11.69 5.49 8.14
C ASN A 113 11.52 6.15 9.52
N LEU A 114 11.40 5.37 10.60
CA LEU A 114 11.27 5.90 11.96
C LEU A 114 12.51 6.71 12.37
N ALA A 115 13.72 6.20 12.08
CA ALA A 115 14.96 6.93 12.31
C ALA A 115 15.01 8.25 11.51
N THR A 116 14.57 8.21 10.25
CA THR A 116 14.49 9.39 9.39
C THR A 116 13.49 10.42 9.90
N TYR A 117 12.36 9.99 10.45
CA TYR A 117 11.38 10.88 11.08
C TYR A 117 11.94 11.57 12.32
N VAL A 118 12.74 10.88 13.15
CA VAL A 118 13.46 11.51 14.27
C VAL A 118 14.48 12.51 13.75
N HIS A 119 15.29 12.13 12.76
CA HIS A 119 16.35 12.96 12.20
C HIS A 119 15.82 14.31 11.68
N PHE A 120 14.66 14.29 11.02
CA PHE A 120 14.01 15.50 10.52
C PHE A 120 13.09 16.20 11.54
N GLY A 121 13.04 15.72 12.79
CA GLY A 121 12.22 16.33 13.85
C GLY A 121 10.70 16.17 13.65
N MET A 122 10.27 15.18 12.87
CA MET A 122 8.85 14.85 12.66
C MET A 122 8.24 14.11 13.85
N ILE A 123 9.06 13.36 14.60
CA ILE A 123 8.70 12.72 15.87
C ILE A 123 9.79 13.01 16.91
N GLU A 124 9.39 13.15 18.17
CA GLU A 124 10.27 13.65 19.24
C GLU A 124 11.35 12.65 19.67
N ARG A 125 11.09 11.35 19.49
CA ARG A 125 11.97 10.27 19.92
C ARG A 125 11.83 9.06 19.01
N GLU A 126 12.82 8.20 19.07
CA GLU A 126 12.78 6.91 18.40
C GLU A 126 11.64 6.04 18.96
N ILE A 127 10.87 5.45 18.05
CA ILE A 127 9.78 4.53 18.34
C ILE A 127 10.21 3.15 17.83
N SER A 128 10.00 2.11 18.62
CA SER A 128 10.33 0.74 18.18
C SER A 128 9.35 0.25 17.12
N TYR A 129 9.82 -0.67 16.28
CA TYR A 129 8.99 -1.33 15.28
C TYR A 129 7.71 -1.96 15.88
N ASP A 130 7.86 -2.72 16.97
CA ASP A 130 6.74 -3.43 17.62
C ASP A 130 5.72 -2.49 18.25
N ALA A 131 6.07 -1.22 18.48
CA ALA A 131 5.14 -0.21 18.99
C ALA A 131 4.23 0.37 17.90
N VAL A 132 4.53 0.15 16.62
CA VAL A 132 3.76 0.71 15.49
C VAL A 132 3.30 -0.33 14.48
N VAL A 133 3.82 -1.56 14.54
CA VAL A 133 3.44 -2.65 13.64
C VAL A 133 3.11 -3.92 14.42
N CYS A 134 2.00 -4.55 14.06
CA CYS A 134 1.62 -5.89 14.53
C CYS A 134 1.78 -6.92 13.40
N ASP A 135 2.81 -7.75 13.47
CA ASP A 135 3.11 -8.77 12.46
C ASP A 135 2.43 -10.12 12.71
N ARG A 136 1.63 -10.23 13.76
CA ARG A 136 0.99 -11.49 14.17
C ARG A 136 0.17 -12.16 13.06
N PHE A 137 -0.33 -11.38 12.10
CA PHE A 137 -1.21 -11.82 11.02
C PHE A 137 -0.54 -11.79 9.64
N MET A 138 0.76 -11.45 9.60
CA MET A 138 1.56 -11.36 8.39
C MET A 138 2.16 -12.71 7.97
#